data_AF-A0A4P7FC22-F1
#
_entry.id   AF-A0A4P7FC22-F1
#
_cell.length_a   1.000
_cell.length_b   1.000
_cell.length_c   1.000
_cell.angle_alpha   90.00
_cell.angle_beta   90.00
_cell.angle_gamma   90.00
#
_symmetry.space_group_name_H-M   'P 1'
#
loop_
_entity.id
_entity.type
_entity.pdbx_description
1 polymer ?
#
loop_
_entity_poly.entity_id
_entity_poly.type
_entity_poly.pdbx_seq_one_letter_code
_entity_poly.pdbx_strand_id
1 'polypeptide(L)'
;MVREFQYRGETFRVNAHGIAGHEEVFIIYLVDGEEVEETSIDRMTEENDTSAPLEDICVMLCDRLIAEHNIACGAPDSGFTWVEGKVLAQVHDGIQDRH
;
A
#
# COMPACT_ATOMS: atom_id res chain seq x y z
N MET A 1 2.91 8.72 -3.45
CA MET A 1 1.44 8.69 -3.27
C MET A 1 1.12 8.12 -1.89
N VAL A 2 0.20 8.74 -1.15
CA VAL A 2 -0.35 8.17 0.09
C VAL A 2 -1.86 8.03 -0.04
N ARG A 3 -2.40 6.81 0.07
CA ARG A 3 -3.83 6.56 -0.12
C ARG A 3 -4.34 5.35 0.66
N GLU A 4 -5.55 5.44 1.19
CA GLU A 4 -6.25 4.32 1.83
C GLU A 4 -7.05 3.50 0.81
N PHE A 5 -7.14 2.18 1.03
CA PHE A 5 -7.90 1.24 0.24
C PHE A 5 -8.44 0.10 1.11
N GLN A 6 -9.39 -0.65 0.56
CA GLN A 6 -9.95 -1.85 1.19
C GLN A 6 -9.58 -3.09 0.38
N TYR A 7 -9.29 -4.17 1.10
CA TYR A 7 -9.05 -5.49 0.52
C TYR A 7 -9.43 -6.56 1.55
N ARG A 8 -10.15 -7.60 1.11
CA ARG A 8 -10.64 -8.68 1.97
C ARG A 8 -11.44 -8.26 3.22
N GLY A 9 -12.11 -7.11 3.15
CA GLY A 9 -12.88 -6.54 4.27
C GLY A 9 -12.05 -5.71 5.25
N GLU A 10 -10.74 -5.62 5.05
CA GLU A 10 -9.82 -4.86 5.87
C GLU A 10 -9.46 -3.52 5.22
N THR A 11 -8.98 -2.58 6.05
CA THR A 11 -8.50 -1.27 5.58
C THR A 11 -6.98 -1.22 5.63
N PHE A 12 -6.38 -0.78 4.53
CA PHE A 12 -4.94 -0.59 4.42
C PHE A 12 -4.62 0.80 3.89
N ARG A 13 -3.41 1.26 4.15
CA ARG A 13 -2.83 2.47 3.56
C ARG A 13 -1.58 2.11 2.77
N VAL A 14 -1.52 2.58 1.52
CA VAL A 14 -0.30 2.51 0.72
C VAL A 14 0.46 3.83 0.78
N ASN A 15 1.77 3.75 1.01
CA ASN A 15 2.72 4.81 0.76
C ASN A 15 3.67 4.34 -0.36
N ALA A 16 3.56 4.93 -1.55
CA ALA A 16 4.41 4.61 -2.70
C ALA A 16 5.34 5.80 -3.03
N HIS A 17 6.64 5.55 -3.13
CA HIS A 17 7.67 6.56 -3.36
C HIS A 17 8.51 6.21 -4.60
N GLY A 18 8.48 7.05 -5.62
CA GLY A 18 9.20 6.82 -6.88
C GLY A 18 8.27 6.91 -8.08
N ILE A 19 8.63 6.20 -9.15
CA ILE A 19 7.85 6.13 -10.40
C ILE A 19 7.29 4.72 -10.57
N ALA A 20 6.21 4.57 -11.34
CA ALA A 20 5.62 3.25 -11.58
C ALA A 20 6.64 2.25 -12.15
N GLY A 21 6.72 1.07 -11.53
CA GLY A 21 7.68 0.01 -11.83
C GLY A 21 9.03 0.16 -11.13
N HIS A 22 9.30 1.32 -10.52
CA HIS A 22 10.54 1.67 -9.83
C HIS A 22 10.23 2.56 -8.61
N GLU A 23 9.33 2.07 -7.76
CA GLU A 23 8.93 2.71 -6.52
C GLU A 23 9.15 1.80 -5.31
N GLU A 24 9.41 2.41 -4.16
CA GLU A 24 9.31 1.77 -2.86
C GLU A 24 7.84 1.81 -2.41
N VAL A 25 7.26 0.65 -2.09
CA VAL A 25 5.84 0.52 -1.70
C VAL A 25 5.77 0.00 -0.28
N PHE A 26 5.10 0.73 0.61
CA PHE A 26 4.75 0.31 1.96
C PHE A 26 3.24 0.14 2.08
N ILE A 27 2.82 -0.97 2.69
CA ILE A 27 1.44 -1.25 3.06
C ILE A 27 1.33 -1.28 4.57
N ILE A 28 0.37 -0.53 5.10
CA ILE A 28 0.10 -0.41 6.52
C ILE A 28 -1.33 -0.87 6.77
N TYR A 29 -1.49 -1.85 7.66
CA TYR A 29 -2.78 -2.36 8.09
C TYR A 29 -3.37 -1.44 9.17
N LEU A 30 -4.65 -1.07 8.99
CA LEU A 30 -5.36 -0.16 9.87
C LEU A 30 -6.50 -0.87 10.60
N VAL A 31 -6.54 -0.76 11.92
CA VAL A 31 -7.66 -1.21 12.76
C VAL A 31 -8.22 0.00 13.50
N ASP A 32 -9.50 0.31 13.29
CA ASP A 32 -10.17 1.49 13.86
C ASP A 32 -9.44 2.83 13.59
N GLY A 33 -8.69 2.90 12.48
CA GLY A 33 -7.92 4.06 12.06
C GLY A 33 -6.49 4.13 12.63
N GLU A 34 -6.09 3.15 13.44
CA GLU A 34 -4.74 3.05 14.02
C GLU A 34 -3.87 2.08 13.21
N GLU A 35 -2.57 2.39 13.09
CA GLU A 35 -1.57 1.57 12.39
C GLU A 35 -1.14 0.39 13.26
N VAL A 36 -1.33 -0.84 12.78
CA VAL A 36 -1.09 -2.06 13.58
C VAL A 36 0.09 -2.86 13.07
N GLU A 37 0.15 -3.12 11.76
CA GLU A 37 1.21 -3.92 11.14
C GLU A 37 1.58 -3.33 9.77
N GLU A 38 2.80 -3.60 9.29
CA GLU A 38 3.27 -3.08 8.02
C GLU A 38 4.15 -4.07 7.26
N THR A 39 4.17 -3.93 5.93
CA THR A 39 5.10 -4.64 5.04
C THR A 39 5.49 -3.74 3.88
N SER A 40 6.60 -4.05 3.21
CA SER A 40 7.07 -3.25 2.08
C SER A 40 7.80 -4.07 1.02
N ILE A 41 8.05 -3.41 -0.11
CA ILE A 41 8.96 -3.86 -1.16
C ILE A 41 9.66 -2.65 -1.80
N ASP A 42 10.96 -2.79 -2.03
CA ASP A 42 11.73 -1.89 -2.88
C ASP A 42 11.77 -2.46 -4.31
N ARG A 43 10.91 -1.95 -5.21
CA ARG A 43 10.83 -2.42 -6.60
C ARG A 43 12.05 -2.04 -7.45
N MET A 44 12.98 -1.25 -6.91
CA MET A 44 14.23 -0.86 -7.59
C MET A 44 15.33 -1.89 -7.37
N THR A 45 15.34 -2.58 -6.22
CA THR A 45 16.44 -3.46 -5.81
C THR A 45 16.02 -4.91 -5.62
N GLU A 46 14.75 -5.17 -5.29
CA GLU A 46 14.21 -6.51 -5.13
C GLU A 46 13.69 -7.09 -6.45
N GLU A 47 13.78 -8.42 -6.60
CA GLU A 47 13.21 -9.12 -7.75
C GLU A 47 11.69 -9.01 -7.73
N ASN A 48 11.13 -8.35 -8.75
CA ASN A 48 9.71 -8.11 -8.86
C ASN A 48 9.29 -7.94 -10.34
N ASP A 49 7.98 -8.02 -10.59
CA ASP A 49 7.42 -7.61 -11.88
C ASP A 49 7.27 -6.08 -11.91
N THR A 50 8.23 -5.41 -12.56
CA THR A 50 8.23 -3.95 -12.71
C THR A 50 7.17 -3.45 -13.70
N SER A 51 6.54 -4.35 -14.46
CA SER A 51 5.42 -4.02 -15.34
C SER A 51 4.06 -4.11 -14.66
N ALA A 52 3.99 -4.74 -13.47
CA ALA A 52 2.76 -4.87 -12.71
C ALA A 52 2.24 -3.50 -12.25
N PRO A 53 0.91 -3.26 -12.34
CA PRO A 53 0.28 -2.06 -11.80
C PRO A 53 0.42 -2.02 -10.28
N LEU A 54 0.34 -0.82 -9.71
CA LEU A 54 0.50 -0.61 -8.27
C LEU A 54 -0.55 -1.38 -7.46
N GLU A 55 -1.78 -1.48 -7.96
CA GLU A 55 -2.84 -2.26 -7.32
C GLU A 55 -2.47 -3.74 -7.12
N ASP A 56 -1.81 -4.36 -8.10
CA ASP A 56 -1.37 -5.76 -8.00
C ASP A 56 -0.25 -5.91 -6.97
N ILE A 57 0.65 -4.92 -6.87
CA ILE A 57 1.68 -4.88 -5.82
C ILE A 57 1.05 -4.72 -4.44
N CYS A 58 0.05 -3.83 -4.29
CA CYS A 58 -0.69 -3.68 -3.04
C CYS A 58 -1.34 -4.99 -2.61
N VAL A 59 -2.02 -5.70 -3.53
CA VAL A 59 -2.67 -6.98 -3.25
C VAL A 59 -1.66 -8.04 -2.82
N MET A 60 -0.53 -8.15 -3.53
CA MET A 60 0.54 -9.10 -3.21
C MET A 60 1.12 -8.85 -1.80
N LEU A 61 1.34 -7.59 -1.44
CA LEU A 61 1.82 -7.20 -0.12
C LEU A 61 0.77 -7.42 0.97
N CYS A 62 -0.51 -7.12 0.71
CA CYS A 62 -1.58 -7.44 1.65
C CYS A 62 -1.69 -8.95 1.90
N ASP A 63 -1.64 -9.78 0.87
CA ASP A 63 -1.69 -11.24 1.01
C ASP A 63 -0.51 -11.75 1.85
N ARG A 64 0.69 -11.20 1.65
CA ARG A 64 1.87 -11.49 2.48
C ARG A 64 1.63 -11.12 3.94
N LEU A 65 1.22 -9.88 4.20
CA LEU A 65 1.00 -9.36 5.56
C LEU A 65 -0.09 -10.15 6.31
N ILE A 66 -1.20 -10.48 5.62
CA ILE A 66 -2.29 -11.29 6.16
C ILE A 66 -1.78 -12.68 6.58
N ALA A 67 -0.97 -13.32 5.74
CA ALA A 67 -0.41 -14.64 6.02
C ALA A 67 0.60 -14.61 7.18
N GLU A 68 1.48 -13.61 7.21
CA GLU A 68 2.52 -13.46 8.23
C GLU A 68 1.92 -13.21 9.63
N HIS A 69 0.90 -12.34 9.71
CA HIS A 69 0.30 -11.92 10.99
C HIS A 69 -1.01 -12.65 11.32
N ASN A 70 -1.43 -13.62 10.50
CA ASN A 70 -2.69 -14.36 10.65
C ASN A 70 -3.91 -13.43 10.81
N ILE A 71 -3.97 -12.38 10.00
CA ILE A 71 -5.05 -11.37 10.06
C ILE A 71 -6.39 -12.02 9.69
N ALA A 72 -7.34 -11.95 10.61
CA ALA A 72 -8.69 -12.49 10.40
C ALA A 72 -9.52 -11.54 9.53
N CYS A 73 -9.49 -11.76 8.22
CA CYS A 73 -10.20 -10.96 7.23
C CYS A 73 -11.72 -11.02 7.41
N GLY A 74 -12.37 -9.86 7.51
CA GLY A 74 -13.83 -9.74 7.66
C GLY A 74 -14.62 -10.15 6.40
N ALA A 75 -14.01 -10.05 5.22
CA ALA A 75 -14.65 -10.42 3.96
C ALA A 75 -13.63 -11.01 2.96
N PRO A 76 -13.15 -12.25 3.15
CA PRO A 76 -11.98 -12.83 2.46
C PRO A 76 -12.08 -12.89 0.93
N ASP A 77 -13.28 -12.87 0.38
CA ASP A 77 -13.53 -12.89 -1.07
C ASP A 77 -13.66 -11.49 -1.69
N SER A 78 -13.57 -10.43 -0.88
CA SER A 78 -13.69 -9.05 -1.37
C SER A 78 -12.41 -8.59 -2.05
N GLY A 79 -12.56 -8.10 -3.28
CA GLY A 79 -11.46 -7.55 -4.06
C GLY A 79 -10.95 -6.20 -3.57
N PHE A 80 -9.90 -5.73 -4.23
CA PHE A 80 -9.28 -4.43 -3.98
C PHE A 80 -10.23 -3.28 -4.38
N THR A 81 -10.37 -2.27 -3.53
CA THR A 81 -11.06 -1.02 -3.87
C THR A 81 -10.43 0.17 -3.18
N TRP A 82 -10.21 1.25 -3.93
CA TRP A 82 -9.78 2.52 -3.34
C TRP A 82 -10.88 3.12 -2.47
N VAL A 83 -10.54 3.66 -1.30
CA VAL A 83 -11.49 4.41 -0.48
C VAL A 83 -11.59 5.83 -1.05
N GLU A 84 -12.82 6.30 -1.31
CA GLU A 84 -13.06 7.70 -1.67
C GLU A 84 -12.84 8.59 -0.43
N GLY A 85 -11.93 9.57 -0.52
CA GLY A 85 -11.90 10.69 0.43
C GLY A 85 -10.60 10.95 1.22
N LYS A 86 -9.57 10.09 1.15
CA LYS A 86 -8.27 10.36 1.80
C LYS A 86 -7.08 10.03 0.89
N VAL A 87 -6.81 10.92 -0.06
CA VAL A 87 -5.42 11.10 -0.53
C VAL A 87 -4.77 12.02 0.50
N LEU A 88 -4.02 11.44 1.44
CA LEU A 88 -3.47 12.21 2.57
C LEU A 88 -2.33 13.15 2.13
N ALA A 89 -1.64 12.82 1.03
CA ALA A 89 -0.74 13.72 0.32
C ALA A 89 -0.41 13.17 -1.09
N GLN A 90 -0.33 14.05 -2.10
CA GLN A 90 0.54 13.80 -3.24
C GLN A 90 1.96 14.15 -2.76
N VAL A 91 2.81 13.13 -2.61
CA VAL A 91 4.22 13.33 -2.26
C VAL A 91 4.84 14.19 -3.38
N HIS A 92 5.20 15.43 -3.05
CA HIS A 92 5.83 16.37 -3.99
C HIS A 92 7.22 15.87 -4.40
N ASP A 93 7.55 16.01 -5.68
CA ASP A 93 8.90 15.84 -6.23
C ASP A 93 9.87 16.80 -5.53
N GLY A 94 10.50 16.37 -4.44
CA GLY A 94 11.84 16.73 -3.94
C GLY A 94 12.35 18.19 -3.87
N ILE A 95 11.63 19.20 -4.33
CA ILE A 95 12.09 20.59 -4.33
C ILE A 95 11.55 21.26 -3.06
N GLN A 96 12.37 21.22 -2.01
CA GLN A 96 12.22 22.12 -0.88
C GLN A 96 12.65 23.51 -1.33
N ASP A 97 11.70 24.36 -1.71
CA ASP A 97 11.94 25.78 -1.89
C ASP A 97 12.26 26.38 -0.51
N ARG A 98 13.55 26.60 -0.25
CA ARG A 98 14.03 27.32 0.93
C ARG A 98 13.91 28.82 0.64
N HIS A 99 12.94 29.46 1.28
CA HIS A 99 12.86 30.91 1.37
C HIS A 99 13.46 31.41 2.69
#